data_AF-A0A7K1RDH6-F1
#
_entry.id   AF-A0A7K1RDH6-F1
#
_cell.length_a   1.000
_cell.length_b   1.000
_cell.length_c   1.000
_cell.angle_alpha   90.00
_cell.angle_beta   90.00
_cell.angle_gamma   90.00
#
_symmetry.space_group_name_H-M   'P 1'
#
loop_
_entity.id
_entity.type
_entity.pdbx_description
1 polymer ?
#
loop_
_entity_poly.entity_id
_entity_poly.type
_entity_poly.pdbx_seq_one_letter_code
_entity_poly.pdbx_strand_id
1 'polypeptide(L)'
;MNDGWSNFALLAKARLCMVMSGPRAGVFMADQVPTIDEIDSGKKLEAYLRTRPVEEMRILSLRLALRVMPIISEAFYHQRLYNGNVKIALLSLFRANLLSWVHCSFPTLEMIEHLDNAASAASYGAAALRDLSSVAAAAVSVAMDAAAWSGEPRSVYFWVSEALGRRESDLDYALRLVRRDLNALSNMSQVSVLTSGLWYNIRKPNWFEDAEDDFRQSILLMDNHWYIIENWYGDLSRGFPAFSNLREDEKRIIIGIATESEAFWERDPDEVMKEIHERLNMQVTEPGISLPIEPEQGPGPHYDIIDGKLGIVASPPHSDEVNPQTKLFERLRRDIDRLVSAAHKIDNSHPNLAFSIREYAALLDTSLEVLDVTGVWVVGGSLAGFAQSFREQNRNRTLAEPLEPEVDGLLQSVVRQHGAFIMGFEEGRDLVDRADQFALDPDQLLGLEESGNLLIAELASNADLVSDDARAVHKSVSDVLHDAGWTIARNCYTGFLTIRNAVRIIIKVALGNDPNAFALFGGVSAISTIYGDPNVEFLRAAIPFLQANTQNLLAFFQHSPEMHSYIKWALHIVRNEVK
;
A
#
# COMPACT_ATOMS: atom_id res chain seq x y z
N MET A 1 -5.06 37.70 56.75
CA MET A 1 -4.09 37.10 55.81
C MET A 1 -4.92 36.24 54.85
N ASN A 2 -5.71 36.77 53.91
CA ASN A 2 -5.48 37.75 52.85
C ASN A 2 -4.43 37.37 51.80
N ASP A 3 -4.97 37.22 50.59
CA ASP A 3 -4.41 37.49 49.26
C ASP A 3 -3.60 36.40 48.53
N GLY A 4 -4.11 35.99 47.37
CA GLY A 4 -3.35 35.18 46.41
C GLY A 4 -4.06 34.73 45.14
N TRP A 5 -5.39 34.77 45.05
CA TRP A 5 -6.13 34.13 43.93
C TRP A 5 -7.08 35.04 43.13
N SER A 6 -7.03 36.36 43.32
CA SER A 6 -7.91 37.32 42.62
C SER A 6 -7.22 38.24 41.59
N ASN A 7 -5.93 38.08 41.30
CA ASN A 7 -5.20 39.01 40.41
C ASN A 7 -4.98 38.56 38.95
N PHE A 8 -5.26 37.31 38.57
CA PHE A 8 -5.14 36.90 37.16
C PHE A 8 -6.44 37.06 36.35
N ALA A 9 -7.61 37.08 37.00
CA ALA A 9 -8.90 37.25 36.33
C ALA A 9 -9.24 38.72 36.00
N LEU A 10 -8.50 39.69 36.59
CA LEU A 10 -8.74 41.13 36.39
C LEU A 10 -7.87 41.76 35.28
N LEU A 11 -6.81 41.08 34.82
CA LEU A 11 -5.98 41.55 33.71
C LEU A 11 -6.50 41.10 32.32
N ALA A 12 -7.32 40.05 32.25
CA ALA A 12 -7.97 39.62 31.01
C ALA A 12 -9.26 40.40 30.67
N LYS A 13 -9.79 41.19 31.61
CA LYS A 13 -11.01 42.02 31.42
C LYS A 13 -10.72 43.52 31.33
N ALA A 14 -9.45 43.94 31.37
CA ALA A 14 -9.02 45.33 31.40
C ALA A 14 -8.46 45.85 30.06
N ARG A 15 -8.96 45.35 28.92
CA ARG A 15 -8.75 45.98 27.60
C ARG A 15 -10.04 46.50 26.95
N LEU A 16 -11.13 46.59 27.70
CA LEU A 16 -12.45 46.96 27.14
C LEU A 16 -13.10 48.22 27.71
N CYS A 17 -12.51 48.97 28.64
CA CYS A 17 -13.11 50.23 29.10
C CYS A 17 -12.07 51.19 29.70
N MET A 18 -11.51 52.09 28.88
CA MET A 18 -11.01 53.37 29.38
C MET A 18 -11.02 54.42 28.26
N VAL A 19 -12.19 55.01 28.00
CA VAL A 19 -12.32 56.33 27.36
C VAL A 19 -13.29 57.13 28.22
N MET A 20 -12.74 57.93 29.14
CA MET A 20 -13.49 58.98 29.82
C MET A 20 -13.22 60.32 29.13
N SER A 21 -14.26 60.80 28.44
CA SER A 21 -14.79 62.17 28.54
C SER A 21 -13.91 63.37 28.09
N GLY A 22 -14.21 63.90 26.90
CA GLY A 22 -13.86 65.26 26.44
C GLY A 22 -14.45 65.56 25.04
N PRO A 23 -15.09 66.72 24.77
CA PRO A 23 -16.06 66.85 23.68
C PRO A 23 -15.46 67.36 22.35
N ARG A 24 -16.04 66.84 21.25
CA ARG A 24 -16.01 67.35 19.85
C ARG A 24 -14.67 67.27 19.11
N ALA A 25 -14.47 66.18 18.39
CA ALA A 25 -14.10 66.17 16.96
C ALA A 25 -14.14 64.72 16.43
N GLY A 26 -14.71 64.53 15.25
CA GLY A 26 -14.87 63.29 14.47
C GLY A 26 -14.35 61.98 15.07
N VAL A 27 -15.28 61.12 15.52
CA VAL A 27 -15.00 59.72 15.78
C VAL A 27 -14.75 59.03 14.43
N PHE A 28 -13.48 58.85 14.06
CA PHE A 28 -13.10 57.76 13.18
C PHE A 28 -13.40 56.47 13.95
N MET A 29 -14.43 55.72 13.54
CA MET A 29 -14.64 54.37 14.05
C MET A 29 -13.37 53.57 13.75
N ALA A 30 -12.74 53.03 14.79
CA ALA A 30 -11.73 52.00 14.60
C ALA A 30 -12.41 50.83 13.88
N ASP A 31 -11.94 50.50 12.67
CA ASP A 31 -12.46 49.41 11.87
C ASP A 31 -12.55 48.14 12.71
N GLN A 32 -13.77 47.65 12.92
CA GLN A 32 -14.00 46.38 13.59
C GLN A 32 -13.33 45.28 12.76
N VAL A 33 -12.50 44.45 13.41
CA VAL A 33 -11.85 43.31 12.75
C VAL A 33 -12.97 42.39 12.23
N PRO A 34 -13.03 42.11 10.92
CA PRO A 34 -14.08 41.30 10.35
C PRO A 34 -13.99 39.86 10.88
N THR A 35 -15.13 39.21 11.09
CA THR A 35 -15.19 37.77 11.37
C THR A 35 -14.95 36.96 10.09
N ILE A 36 -14.62 35.66 10.21
CA ILE A 36 -14.34 34.80 9.06
C ILE A 36 -15.50 34.82 8.05
N ASP A 37 -16.74 34.80 8.52
CA ASP A 37 -17.93 34.78 7.66
C ASP A 37 -18.14 36.10 6.90
N GLU A 38 -17.68 37.22 7.47
CA GLU A 38 -17.75 38.56 6.89
C GLU A 38 -16.68 38.83 5.82
N ILE A 39 -15.74 37.90 5.60
CA ILE A 39 -14.69 38.01 4.58
C ILE A 39 -15.30 37.80 3.18
N ASP A 40 -15.57 38.91 2.50
CA ASP A 40 -16.13 38.99 1.15
C ASP A 40 -15.22 39.76 0.17
N SER A 41 -14.04 40.20 0.63
CA SER A 41 -13.13 41.03 -0.15
C SER A 41 -11.70 40.91 0.38
N GLY A 42 -10.72 41.20 -0.48
CA GLY A 42 -9.31 41.21 -0.11
C GLY A 42 -8.98 42.16 1.04
N LYS A 43 -9.63 43.33 1.09
CA LYS A 43 -9.43 44.30 2.18
C LYS A 43 -9.86 43.75 3.53
N LYS A 44 -10.99 43.03 3.59
CA LYS A 44 -11.46 42.40 4.82
C LYS A 44 -10.59 41.19 5.20
N LEU A 45 -10.16 40.41 4.22
CA LEU A 45 -9.20 39.33 4.44
C LEU A 45 -7.88 39.88 4.99
N GLU A 46 -7.39 40.99 4.44
CA GLU A 46 -6.19 41.68 4.91
C GLU A 46 -6.35 42.17 6.35
N ALA A 47 -7.46 42.85 6.65
CA ALA A 47 -7.76 43.29 8.00
C ALA A 47 -7.84 42.12 9.00
N TYR A 48 -8.42 40.99 8.59
CA TYR A 48 -8.47 39.77 9.41
C TYR A 48 -7.07 39.19 9.65
N LEU A 49 -6.30 38.93 8.59
CA LEU A 49 -5.01 38.25 8.66
C LEU A 49 -3.97 39.04 9.47
N ARG A 50 -4.01 40.38 9.45
CA ARG A 50 -3.15 41.24 10.29
C ARG A 50 -3.33 41.00 11.80
N THR A 51 -4.42 40.36 12.22
CA THR A 51 -4.69 40.04 13.62
C THR A 51 -4.33 38.59 13.99
N ARG A 52 -3.89 37.79 13.03
CA ARG A 52 -3.61 36.36 13.21
C ARG A 52 -2.11 36.09 13.43
N PRO A 53 -1.76 34.99 14.10
CA PRO A 53 -0.38 34.52 14.18
C PRO A 53 0.23 34.30 12.79
N VAL A 54 1.54 34.55 12.65
CA VAL A 54 2.24 34.43 11.36
C VAL A 54 2.23 33.00 10.85
N GLU A 55 2.24 32.01 11.75
CA GLU A 55 2.17 30.58 11.44
C GLU A 55 0.88 30.21 10.70
N GLU A 56 -0.26 30.79 11.09
CA GLU A 56 -1.54 30.55 10.40
C GLU A 56 -1.55 31.15 8.99
N MET A 57 -0.94 32.33 8.83
CA MET A 57 -0.78 32.95 7.51
C MET A 57 0.10 32.11 6.60
N ARG A 58 1.18 31.52 7.11
CA ARG A 58 2.06 30.62 6.33
C ARG A 58 1.34 29.39 5.83
N ILE A 59 0.60 28.70 6.70
CA ILE A 59 -0.16 27.50 6.32
C ILE A 59 -1.22 27.85 5.27
N LEU A 60 -1.93 28.97 5.44
CA LEU A 60 -2.91 29.43 4.45
C LEU A 60 -2.25 29.71 3.09
N SER A 61 -1.15 30.46 3.07
CA SER A 61 -0.43 30.78 1.83
C SER A 61 0.12 29.53 1.14
N LEU A 62 0.71 28.59 1.87
CA LEU A 62 1.19 27.31 1.34
C LEU A 62 0.05 26.51 0.70
N ARG A 63 -1.09 26.38 1.39
CA ARG A 63 -2.24 25.62 0.86
C ARG A 63 -2.80 26.26 -0.40
N LEU A 64 -2.78 27.59 -0.51
CA LEU A 64 -3.16 28.28 -1.75
C LEU A 64 -2.14 28.03 -2.86
N ALA A 65 -0.84 28.07 -2.55
CA ALA A 65 0.25 27.85 -3.51
C ALA A 65 0.23 26.45 -4.10
N LEU A 66 0.00 25.43 -3.26
CA LEU A 66 -0.14 24.06 -3.71
C LEU A 66 -1.34 23.91 -4.65
N ARG A 67 -2.51 24.48 -4.32
CA ARG A 67 -3.71 24.34 -5.17
C ARG A 67 -3.57 24.89 -6.58
N VAL A 68 -2.72 25.90 -6.78
CA VAL A 68 -2.49 26.48 -8.10
C VAL A 68 -1.29 25.87 -8.82
N MET A 69 -0.53 24.99 -8.14
CA MET A 69 0.64 24.34 -8.72
C MET A 69 0.34 23.62 -10.05
N PRO A 70 -0.78 22.89 -10.19
CA PRO A 70 -1.10 22.21 -11.45
C PRO A 70 -1.34 23.15 -12.64
N ILE A 71 -1.70 24.41 -12.39
CA ILE A 71 -2.03 25.39 -13.44
C ILE A 71 -0.81 25.70 -14.33
N ILE A 72 0.40 25.40 -13.88
CA ILE A 72 1.60 25.46 -14.72
C ILE A 72 1.48 24.57 -15.98
N SER A 73 0.60 23.56 -15.98
CA SER A 73 0.27 22.71 -17.13
C SER A 73 -0.14 23.52 -18.38
N GLU A 74 -0.75 24.69 -18.21
CA GLU A 74 -1.10 25.60 -19.32
C GLU A 74 0.12 26.01 -20.16
N ALA A 75 1.28 26.17 -19.51
CA ALA A 75 2.52 26.52 -20.21
C ALA A 75 3.05 25.37 -21.10
N PHE A 76 2.63 24.13 -20.86
CA PHE A 76 3.04 22.97 -21.66
C PHE A 76 2.29 22.88 -22.99
N TYR A 77 1.04 23.39 -23.06
CA TYR A 77 0.21 23.37 -24.26
C TYR A 77 0.68 24.34 -25.36
N HIS A 78 1.37 25.41 -24.96
CA HIS A 78 1.79 26.46 -25.90
C HIS A 78 3.08 26.12 -26.68
N GLN A 79 3.74 24.98 -26.45
CA GLN A 79 4.96 24.57 -27.17
C GLN A 79 5.09 23.05 -27.42
N ARG A 80 5.71 22.70 -28.56
CA ARG A 80 6.17 21.34 -28.86
C ARG A 80 7.38 20.99 -27.97
N LEU A 81 7.14 20.37 -26.81
CA LEU A 81 7.98 19.43 -26.05
C LEU A 81 9.53 19.57 -26.03
N TYR A 82 10.11 20.76 -26.20
CA TYR A 82 11.48 21.04 -25.78
C TYR A 82 11.63 22.53 -25.51
N ASN A 83 11.58 22.94 -24.24
CA ASN A 83 12.19 24.20 -23.83
C ASN A 83 12.46 24.19 -22.32
N GLY A 84 13.73 24.29 -21.95
CA GLY A 84 14.20 24.26 -20.56
C GLY A 84 13.49 25.25 -19.63
N ASN A 85 12.90 26.33 -20.15
CA ASN A 85 12.15 27.32 -19.37
C ASN A 85 10.97 26.73 -18.59
N VAL A 86 10.25 25.76 -19.16
CA VAL A 86 9.11 25.13 -18.46
C VAL A 86 9.61 24.20 -17.35
N LYS A 87 10.71 23.47 -17.59
CA LYS A 87 11.38 22.65 -16.55
C LYS A 87 11.96 23.52 -15.44
N ILE A 88 12.56 24.65 -15.79
CA ILE A 88 13.04 25.68 -14.83
C ILE A 88 11.88 26.17 -13.98
N ALA A 89 10.76 26.56 -14.60
CA ALA A 89 9.62 27.07 -13.87
C ALA A 89 8.97 26.01 -12.96
N LEU A 90 8.87 24.77 -13.44
CA LEU A 90 8.36 23.65 -12.65
C LEU A 90 9.28 23.33 -11.47
N LEU A 91 10.59 23.31 -11.68
CA LEU A 91 11.58 23.10 -10.63
C LEU A 91 11.54 24.23 -9.58
N SER A 92 11.49 25.48 -10.03
CA SER A 92 11.34 26.67 -9.18
C SER A 92 10.07 26.61 -8.33
N LEU A 93 8.94 26.22 -8.94
CA LEU A 93 7.65 26.07 -8.28
C LEU A 93 7.67 24.94 -7.24
N PHE A 94 8.24 23.79 -7.60
CA PHE A 94 8.44 22.67 -6.68
C PHE A 94 9.31 23.08 -5.49
N ARG A 95 10.48 23.68 -5.74
CA ARG A 95 11.41 24.13 -4.70
C ARG A 95 10.76 25.09 -3.71
N ALA A 96 10.05 26.10 -4.20
CA ALA A 96 9.42 27.11 -3.35
C ALA A 96 8.30 26.52 -2.48
N ASN A 97 7.47 25.63 -3.05
CA ASN A 97 6.44 24.93 -2.28
C ASN A 97 7.04 23.92 -1.31
N LEU A 98 8.09 23.19 -1.70
CA LEU A 98 8.78 22.20 -0.87
C LEU A 98 9.37 22.86 0.39
N LEU A 99 10.09 23.97 0.22
CA LEU A 99 10.69 24.68 1.33
C LEU A 99 9.64 25.29 2.26
N SER A 100 8.56 25.84 1.69
CA SER A 100 7.42 26.35 2.46
C SER A 100 6.72 25.25 3.26
N TRP A 101 6.59 24.05 2.67
CA TRP A 101 6.03 22.87 3.34
C TRP A 101 6.93 22.33 4.44
N VAL A 102 8.23 22.20 4.20
CA VAL A 102 9.23 21.78 5.20
C VAL A 102 9.21 22.73 6.39
N HIS A 103 9.17 24.04 6.14
CA HIS A 103 9.10 25.04 7.19
C HIS A 103 7.84 24.90 8.06
N CYS A 104 6.67 24.67 7.43
CA CYS A 104 5.42 24.47 8.17
C CYS A 104 5.39 23.15 8.95
N SER A 105 6.01 22.10 8.41
CA SER A 105 6.03 20.75 9.00
C SER A 105 7.08 20.58 10.09
N PHE A 106 8.22 21.28 9.98
CA PHE A 106 9.39 21.14 10.84
C PHE A 106 9.93 22.52 11.29
N PRO A 107 9.21 23.25 12.15
CA PRO A 107 9.63 24.58 12.58
C PRO A 107 10.86 24.50 13.51
N THR A 108 12.06 24.58 12.95
CA THR A 108 13.33 24.78 13.69
C THR A 108 13.94 26.13 13.33
N LEU A 109 14.72 26.72 14.24
CA LEU A 109 15.33 28.05 14.04
C LEU A 109 16.22 28.13 12.78
N GLU A 110 16.83 27.00 12.40
CA GLU A 110 17.70 26.85 11.22
C GLU A 110 16.94 26.98 9.89
N MET A 111 15.63 26.70 9.85
CA MET A 111 14.84 26.79 8.60
C MET A 111 14.49 28.21 8.19
N ILE A 112 14.57 29.18 9.12
CA ILE A 112 14.16 30.57 8.86
C ILE A 112 15.12 31.25 7.89
N GLU A 113 16.41 30.94 7.94
CA GLU A 113 17.45 31.53 7.08
C GLU A 113 17.32 31.14 5.60
N HIS A 114 16.60 30.04 5.30
CA HIS A 114 16.44 29.54 3.93
C HIS A 114 15.20 30.10 3.21
N LEU A 115 14.31 30.83 3.87
CA LEU A 115 13.04 31.26 3.27
C LEU A 115 13.21 32.32 2.17
N ASP A 116 14.19 33.22 2.31
CA ASP A 116 14.55 34.20 1.28
C ASP A 116 14.98 33.51 -0.03
N ASN A 117 15.51 32.29 0.06
CA ASN A 117 15.91 31.47 -1.08
C ASN A 117 14.70 30.92 -1.85
N ALA A 118 13.60 30.55 -1.17
CA ALA A 118 12.39 30.08 -1.86
C ALA A 118 11.65 31.20 -2.60
N ALA A 119 11.60 32.40 -2.02
CA ALA A 119 11.04 33.57 -2.72
C ALA A 119 11.86 33.92 -3.96
N SER A 120 13.19 33.84 -3.86
CA SER A 120 14.12 34.07 -4.97
C SER A 120 13.98 33.01 -6.08
N ALA A 121 13.87 31.73 -5.70
CA ALA A 121 13.69 30.62 -6.63
C ALA A 121 12.41 30.75 -7.47
N ALA A 122 11.30 31.12 -6.85
CA ALA A 122 10.05 31.30 -7.56
C ALA A 122 10.05 32.62 -8.38
N SER A 123 10.77 33.67 -7.97
CA SER A 123 11.00 34.85 -8.82
C SER A 123 11.65 34.49 -10.15
N TYR A 124 12.65 33.61 -10.09
CA TYR A 124 13.35 33.09 -11.27
C TYR A 124 12.42 32.29 -12.20
N GLY A 125 11.57 31.42 -11.65
CA GLY A 125 10.58 30.66 -12.41
C GLY A 125 9.51 31.54 -13.07
N ALA A 126 9.03 32.58 -12.36
CA ALA A 126 8.05 33.52 -12.89
C ALA A 126 8.64 34.33 -14.06
N ALA A 127 9.91 34.73 -13.97
CA ALA A 127 10.63 35.37 -15.07
C ALA A 127 10.75 34.44 -16.30
N ALA A 128 10.96 33.14 -16.10
CA ALA A 128 11.04 32.17 -17.20
C ALA A 128 9.71 31.96 -17.95
N LEU A 129 8.57 32.26 -17.31
CA LEU A 129 7.22 32.10 -17.88
C LEU A 129 6.57 33.40 -18.35
N ARG A 130 7.18 34.56 -18.11
CA ARG A 130 6.57 35.89 -18.33
C ARG A 130 6.02 36.11 -19.74
N ASP A 131 6.66 35.50 -20.75
CA ASP A 131 6.27 35.62 -22.16
C ASP A 131 5.47 34.41 -22.67
N LEU A 132 5.17 33.43 -21.82
CA LEU A 132 4.58 32.13 -22.20
C LEU A 132 3.15 31.92 -21.72
N SER A 133 2.87 32.20 -20.45
CA SER A 133 1.50 32.19 -19.90
C SER A 133 1.43 33.08 -18.68
N SER A 134 0.49 34.03 -18.69
CA SER A 134 0.21 34.89 -17.54
C SER A 134 -0.36 34.10 -16.36
N VAL A 135 -1.02 32.96 -16.62
CA VAL A 135 -1.64 32.13 -15.59
C VAL A 135 -0.60 31.21 -14.93
N ALA A 136 0.34 30.67 -15.70
CA ALA A 136 1.47 29.93 -15.15
C ALA A 136 2.49 30.84 -14.44
N ALA A 137 2.74 32.04 -14.99
CA ALA A 137 3.54 33.07 -14.33
C ALA A 137 2.86 33.59 -13.06
N ALA A 138 1.52 33.61 -13.03
CA ALA A 138 0.79 33.59 -11.78
C ALA A 138 1.25 32.35 -11.03
N ALA A 139 0.84 31.08 -11.28
CA ALA A 139 1.19 29.85 -10.49
C ALA A 139 2.51 29.89 -9.64
N VAL A 140 3.61 30.37 -10.22
CA VAL A 140 4.88 30.60 -9.53
C VAL A 140 4.89 31.72 -8.47
N SER A 141 4.26 32.88 -8.67
CA SER A 141 4.22 33.96 -7.67
C SER A 141 3.48 33.63 -6.34
N VAL A 142 2.62 32.58 -6.19
CA VAL A 142 1.99 32.28 -4.87
C VAL A 142 3.07 31.56 -4.15
N ALA A 143 3.75 30.64 -4.83
CA ALA A 143 4.85 29.93 -4.23
C ALA A 143 5.91 30.94 -3.76
N MET A 144 6.18 32.02 -4.52
CA MET A 144 6.98 33.16 -4.04
C MET A 144 6.39 33.79 -2.77
N ASP A 145 5.12 34.15 -2.80
CA ASP A 145 4.47 34.88 -1.70
C ASP A 145 4.32 34.04 -0.42
N ALA A 146 4.09 32.73 -0.57
CA ALA A 146 4.08 31.75 0.49
C ALA A 146 5.46 31.62 1.13
N ALA A 147 6.51 31.74 0.31
CA ALA A 147 7.90 31.73 0.76
C ALA A 147 8.36 33.06 1.38
N ALA A 148 7.88 34.21 0.89
CA ALA A 148 8.40 35.55 1.19
C ALA A 148 8.04 36.12 2.58
N TRP A 149 7.26 35.41 3.40
CA TRP A 149 7.10 35.67 4.84
C TRP A 149 6.67 37.08 5.30
N SER A 150 6.19 37.93 4.39
CA SER A 150 6.07 39.38 4.66
C SER A 150 5.00 39.75 5.69
N GLY A 151 4.10 38.83 6.05
CA GLY A 151 2.91 39.15 6.86
C GLY A 151 2.00 40.20 6.18
N GLU A 152 2.24 40.54 4.91
CA GLU A 152 1.42 41.45 4.13
C GLU A 152 0.36 40.66 3.35
N PRO A 153 -0.95 40.87 3.59
CA PRO A 153 -2.02 40.11 2.93
C PRO A 153 -2.25 40.44 1.45
N ARG A 154 -1.35 41.21 0.84
CA ARG A 154 -1.44 41.66 -0.56
C ARG A 154 -1.27 40.51 -1.55
N SER A 155 -0.50 39.49 -1.17
CA SER A 155 -0.23 38.29 -1.94
C SER A 155 -1.49 37.43 -2.14
N VAL A 156 -2.20 37.11 -1.06
CA VAL A 156 -3.42 36.27 -1.12
C VAL A 156 -4.50 36.88 -2.04
N TYR A 157 -4.52 38.20 -2.20
CA TYR A 157 -5.47 38.94 -3.04
C TYR A 157 -5.07 39.03 -4.53
N PHE A 158 -3.78 39.22 -4.84
CA PHE A 158 -3.28 39.21 -6.22
C PHE A 158 -3.57 37.85 -6.90
N TRP A 159 -3.64 36.82 -6.07
CA TRP A 159 -3.61 35.43 -6.47
C TRP A 159 -4.92 34.79 -6.85
N VAL A 160 -5.96 35.10 -6.09
CA VAL A 160 -7.31 34.66 -6.41
C VAL A 160 -7.85 35.33 -7.67
N SER A 161 -7.42 36.56 -7.95
CA SER A 161 -7.96 37.39 -9.04
C SER A 161 -7.26 37.17 -10.39
N GLU A 162 -5.96 36.87 -10.41
CA GLU A 162 -5.21 36.65 -11.66
C GLU A 162 -5.07 35.16 -12.05
N ALA A 163 -4.96 34.22 -11.10
CA ALA A 163 -4.77 32.80 -11.43
C ALA A 163 -6.08 32.02 -11.73
N LEU A 164 -7.26 32.58 -11.43
CA LEU A 164 -8.57 31.89 -11.59
C LEU A 164 -9.52 32.57 -12.59
N GLY A 165 -9.03 33.45 -13.45
CA GLY A 165 -9.79 33.85 -14.65
C GLY A 165 -10.95 34.84 -14.41
N ARG A 166 -10.67 36.04 -13.88
CA ARG A 166 -11.37 37.32 -14.20
C ARG A 166 -12.90 37.44 -13.99
N ARG A 167 -13.66 36.43 -13.53
CA ARG A 167 -15.11 36.53 -13.28
C ARG A 167 -15.43 36.64 -11.78
N GLU A 168 -16.50 37.36 -11.45
CA GLU A 168 -16.97 37.55 -10.07
C GLU A 168 -17.29 36.22 -9.35
N SER A 169 -17.70 35.19 -10.09
CA SER A 169 -17.96 33.84 -9.59
C SER A 169 -16.72 33.12 -9.06
N ASP A 170 -15.56 33.37 -9.66
CA ASP A 170 -14.32 32.67 -9.33
C ASP A 170 -13.65 33.30 -8.09
N LEU A 171 -13.79 34.63 -7.95
CA LEU A 171 -13.44 35.36 -6.74
C LEU A 171 -14.27 34.89 -5.53
N ASP A 172 -15.59 34.74 -5.69
CA ASP A 172 -16.46 34.24 -4.61
C ASP A 172 -16.10 32.80 -4.22
N TYR A 173 -15.81 31.94 -5.20
CA TYR A 173 -15.35 30.57 -4.93
C TYR A 173 -14.04 30.55 -4.11
N ALA A 174 -13.07 31.36 -4.50
CA ALA A 174 -11.79 31.40 -3.80
C ALA A 174 -11.88 32.04 -2.41
N LEU A 175 -12.71 33.07 -2.21
CA LEU A 175 -12.98 33.60 -0.87
C LEU A 175 -13.70 32.58 0.01
N ARG A 176 -14.61 31.75 -0.54
CA ARG A 176 -15.17 30.60 0.19
C ARG A 176 -14.09 29.60 0.60
N LEU A 177 -13.15 29.30 -0.28
CA LEU A 177 -12.03 28.39 0.00
C LEU A 177 -11.13 28.94 1.12
N VAL A 178 -10.77 30.23 1.06
CA VAL A 178 -9.98 30.90 2.12
C VAL A 178 -10.73 30.84 3.46
N ARG A 179 -12.02 31.17 3.49
CA ARG A 179 -12.84 31.05 4.71
C ARG A 179 -12.86 29.63 5.25
N ARG A 180 -12.82 28.62 4.38
CA ARG A 180 -12.77 27.21 4.80
C ARG A 180 -11.47 26.87 5.50
N ASP A 181 -10.33 27.24 4.93
CA ASP A 181 -9.02 27.04 5.55
C ASP A 181 -8.88 27.82 6.87
N LEU A 182 -9.37 29.06 6.92
CA LEU A 182 -9.40 29.86 8.15
C LEU A 182 -10.27 29.23 9.25
N ASN A 183 -11.42 28.68 8.88
CA ASN A 183 -12.25 27.92 9.80
C ASN A 183 -11.55 26.63 10.26
N ALA A 184 -10.83 25.93 9.38
CA ALA A 184 -10.04 24.76 9.78
C ALA A 184 -8.93 25.14 10.77
N LEU A 185 -8.17 26.21 10.50
CA LEU A 185 -7.14 26.75 11.40
C LEU A 185 -7.70 27.21 12.75
N SER A 186 -8.96 27.63 12.80
CA SER A 186 -9.62 28.03 14.05
C SER A 186 -10.13 26.85 14.87
N ASN A 187 -10.38 25.70 14.24
CA ASN A 187 -11.04 24.54 14.86
C ASN A 187 -10.13 23.31 15.01
N MET A 188 -8.97 23.29 14.34
CA MET A 188 -8.05 22.16 14.29
C MET A 188 -6.63 22.60 14.65
N SER A 189 -5.76 21.63 14.98
CA SER A 189 -4.34 21.93 15.14
C SER A 189 -3.70 22.31 13.80
N GLN A 190 -2.65 23.13 13.82
CA GLN A 190 -1.89 23.50 12.62
C GLN A 190 -1.39 22.28 11.85
N VAL A 191 -0.91 21.26 12.56
CA VAL A 191 -0.47 19.98 11.98
C VAL A 191 -1.64 19.29 11.27
N SER A 192 -2.83 19.23 11.90
CA SER A 192 -4.02 18.63 11.31
C SER A 192 -4.50 19.36 10.06
N VAL A 193 -4.35 20.69 10.01
CA VAL A 193 -4.68 21.47 8.80
C VAL A 193 -3.66 21.19 7.70
N LEU A 194 -2.38 21.13 8.04
CA LEU A 194 -1.30 20.87 7.10
C LEU A 194 -1.40 19.48 6.45
N THR A 195 -1.79 18.46 7.22
CA THR A 195 -2.00 17.08 6.72
C THR A 195 -3.39 16.85 6.14
N SER A 196 -4.31 17.83 6.22
CA SER A 196 -5.61 17.71 5.55
C SER A 196 -5.47 17.93 4.05
N GLY A 197 -6.21 17.16 3.25
CA GLY A 197 -6.24 17.36 1.80
C GLY A 197 -6.60 18.79 1.41
N LEU A 198 -6.04 19.27 0.30
CA LEU A 198 -6.22 20.65 -0.17
C LEU A 198 -7.69 20.99 -0.43
N TRP A 199 -8.51 20.00 -0.81
CA TRP A 199 -9.92 20.20 -1.14
C TRP A 199 -10.88 19.66 -0.07
N TYR A 200 -10.41 19.53 1.18
CA TYR A 200 -11.19 18.96 2.28
C TYR A 200 -12.55 19.66 2.47
N ASN A 201 -13.63 18.87 2.33
CA ASN A 201 -15.02 19.32 2.48
C ASN A 201 -15.40 20.54 1.61
N ILE A 202 -14.79 20.68 0.44
CA ILE A 202 -15.20 21.61 -0.60
C ILE A 202 -15.13 20.90 -1.95
N ARG A 203 -16.16 21.06 -2.78
CA ARG A 203 -16.17 20.46 -4.10
C ARG A 203 -15.13 21.15 -4.97
N LYS A 204 -14.16 20.40 -5.48
CA LYS A 204 -13.20 20.84 -6.49
C LYS A 204 -13.95 21.26 -7.78
N PRO A 205 -13.67 22.44 -8.36
CA PRO A 205 -14.24 22.83 -9.64
C PRO A 205 -13.70 21.96 -10.77
N ASN A 206 -14.53 21.61 -11.75
CA ASN A 206 -14.13 20.74 -12.87
C ASN A 206 -12.88 21.24 -13.60
N TRP A 207 -12.74 22.56 -13.78
CA TRP A 207 -11.59 23.12 -14.47
C TRP A 207 -10.27 22.92 -13.70
N PHE A 208 -10.31 22.78 -12.37
CA PHE A 208 -9.14 22.40 -11.58
C PHE A 208 -8.83 20.90 -11.70
N GLU A 209 -9.86 20.06 -11.86
CA GLU A 209 -9.68 18.63 -12.17
C GLU A 209 -9.00 18.49 -13.54
N ASP A 210 -9.46 19.24 -14.54
CA ASP A 210 -8.84 19.29 -15.87
C ASP A 210 -7.37 19.75 -15.77
N ALA A 211 -7.08 20.79 -14.99
CA ALA A 211 -5.71 21.29 -14.80
C ALA A 211 -4.78 20.29 -14.08
N GLU A 212 -5.29 19.53 -13.10
CA GLU A 212 -4.55 18.44 -12.43
C GLU A 212 -4.27 17.27 -13.38
N ASP A 213 -5.25 16.91 -14.20
CA ASP A 213 -5.09 15.87 -15.22
C ASP A 213 -4.05 16.28 -16.25
N ASP A 214 -4.12 17.51 -16.73
CA ASP A 214 -3.15 18.11 -17.67
C ASP A 214 -1.73 18.15 -17.08
N PHE A 215 -1.61 18.51 -15.80
CA PHE A 215 -0.34 18.55 -15.07
C PHE A 215 0.31 17.17 -14.99
N ARG A 216 -0.47 16.16 -14.62
CA ARG A 216 -0.03 14.77 -14.56
C ARG A 216 0.39 14.25 -15.94
N GLN A 217 -0.43 14.46 -16.97
CA GLN A 217 -0.08 14.06 -18.34
C GLN A 217 1.19 14.76 -18.83
N SER A 218 1.37 16.04 -18.50
CA SER A 218 2.56 16.81 -18.87
C SER A 218 3.84 16.26 -18.22
N ILE A 219 3.76 15.83 -16.96
CA ILE A 219 4.89 15.21 -16.24
C ILE A 219 5.19 13.80 -16.78
N LEU A 220 4.17 13.02 -17.13
CA LEU A 220 4.33 11.68 -17.75
C LEU A 220 5.05 11.70 -19.11
N LEU A 221 5.08 12.85 -19.78
CA LEU A 221 5.82 13.05 -21.02
C LEU A 221 7.29 13.44 -20.78
N MET A 222 7.72 13.60 -19.52
CA MET A 222 9.11 13.85 -19.12
C MET A 222 9.81 12.56 -18.69
N ASP A 223 11.09 12.67 -18.36
CA ASP A 223 11.86 11.56 -17.79
C ASP A 223 11.36 11.19 -16.38
N ASN A 224 11.53 9.91 -16.01
CA ASN A 224 11.00 9.32 -14.77
C ASN A 224 11.38 10.08 -13.48
N HIS A 225 12.51 10.78 -13.45
CA HIS A 225 12.93 11.56 -12.27
C HIS A 225 12.01 12.75 -11.97
N TRP A 226 11.20 13.20 -12.92
CA TRP A 226 10.22 14.27 -12.72
C TRP A 226 8.95 13.83 -11.99
N TYR A 227 8.66 12.53 -11.94
CA TYR A 227 7.42 12.00 -11.34
C TYR A 227 7.33 12.29 -9.84
N ILE A 228 8.46 12.57 -9.21
CA ILE A 228 8.56 13.01 -7.81
C ILE A 228 7.67 14.21 -7.53
N ILE A 229 7.59 15.17 -8.47
CA ILE A 229 6.81 16.39 -8.30
C ILE A 229 5.31 16.08 -8.31
N GLU A 230 4.87 15.21 -9.23
CA GLU A 230 3.47 14.80 -9.34
C GLU A 230 3.04 13.98 -8.12
N ASN A 231 3.85 12.98 -7.73
CA ASN A 231 3.60 12.16 -6.55
C ASN A 231 3.51 13.02 -5.28
N TRP A 232 4.48 13.92 -5.08
CA TRP A 232 4.50 14.83 -3.94
C TRP A 232 3.28 15.74 -3.88
N TYR A 233 2.91 16.34 -5.02
CA TYR A 233 1.70 17.15 -5.11
C TYR A 233 0.44 16.32 -4.85
N GLY A 234 0.35 15.12 -5.44
CA GLY A 234 -0.79 14.21 -5.33
C GLY A 234 -1.03 13.77 -3.89
N ASP A 235 0.02 13.44 -3.14
CA ASP A 235 -0.04 13.11 -1.72
C ASP A 235 -0.64 14.28 -0.93
N LEU A 236 -0.07 15.48 -1.09
CA LEU A 236 -0.55 16.68 -0.38
C LEU A 236 -1.98 17.08 -0.76
N SER A 237 -2.35 16.96 -2.04
CA SER A 237 -3.70 17.28 -2.53
C SER A 237 -4.77 16.41 -1.87
N ARG A 238 -4.47 15.11 -1.66
CA ARG A 238 -5.37 14.14 -1.03
C ARG A 238 -5.29 14.11 0.49
N GLY A 239 -4.23 14.68 1.07
CA GLY A 239 -4.00 14.69 2.52
C GLY A 239 -3.23 13.46 3.02
N PHE A 240 -2.44 12.85 2.14
CA PHE A 240 -1.47 11.83 2.51
C PHE A 240 -0.14 12.46 2.96
N PRO A 241 0.67 11.75 3.76
CA PRO A 241 2.02 12.18 4.08
C PRO A 241 2.87 12.26 2.82
N ALA A 242 3.47 13.43 2.57
CA ALA A 242 4.42 13.60 1.47
C ALA A 242 5.64 12.68 1.66
N PHE A 243 6.03 11.96 0.59
CA PHE A 243 7.20 11.08 0.61
C PHE A 243 7.15 10.00 1.71
N SER A 244 5.97 9.43 1.94
CA SER A 244 5.72 8.37 2.91
C SER A 244 6.65 7.14 2.83
N ASN A 245 7.34 6.97 1.70
CA ASN A 245 8.35 5.93 1.45
C ASN A 245 9.67 6.13 2.23
N LEU A 246 9.93 7.30 2.82
CA LEU A 246 11.22 7.67 3.43
C LEU A 246 11.41 7.30 4.92
N ARG A 247 10.41 6.72 5.60
CA ARG A 247 10.51 6.20 6.99
C ARG A 247 11.11 7.19 8.02
N GLU A 248 11.92 6.73 9.00
CA GLU A 248 12.43 7.54 10.12
C GLU A 248 13.41 8.66 9.72
N ASP A 249 14.00 8.59 8.52
CA ASP A 249 14.94 9.59 7.98
C ASP A 249 14.26 10.62 7.06
N GLU A 250 12.95 10.51 6.84
CA GLU A 250 12.11 11.44 6.05
C GLU A 250 12.45 12.89 6.35
N LYS A 251 12.46 13.24 7.64
CA LYS A 251 12.75 14.60 8.08
C LYS A 251 14.15 15.06 7.67
N ARG A 252 15.17 14.21 7.78
CA ARG A 252 16.57 14.58 7.48
C ARG A 252 16.79 14.77 5.99
N ILE A 253 16.25 13.85 5.17
CA ILE A 253 16.45 13.87 3.71
C ILE A 253 15.69 15.03 3.08
N ILE A 254 14.41 15.19 3.44
CA ILE A 254 13.60 16.27 2.87
C ILE A 254 14.12 17.64 3.33
N ILE A 255 14.48 17.81 4.61
CA ILE A 255 15.11 19.05 5.06
C ILE A 255 16.40 19.28 4.27
N GLY A 256 17.27 18.28 4.15
CA GLY A 256 18.53 18.38 3.43
C GLY A 256 18.36 18.81 1.97
N ILE A 257 17.39 18.24 1.25
CA ILE A 257 17.04 18.64 -0.12
C ILE A 257 16.51 20.07 -0.13
N ALA A 258 15.53 20.40 0.71
CA ALA A 258 14.91 21.72 0.73
C ALA A 258 15.91 22.84 1.04
N THR A 259 16.91 22.57 1.89
CA THR A 259 17.94 23.52 2.29
C THR A 259 19.21 23.48 1.44
N GLU A 260 19.20 22.77 0.30
CA GLU A 260 20.33 22.77 -0.62
C GLU A 260 20.73 24.19 -1.08
N SER A 261 22.01 24.36 -1.40
CA SER A 261 22.57 25.67 -1.79
C SER A 261 22.00 26.20 -3.11
N GLU A 262 22.00 27.52 -3.35
CA GLU A 262 21.57 28.08 -4.64
C GLU A 262 22.31 27.45 -5.82
N ALA A 263 23.62 27.20 -5.66
CA ALA A 263 24.44 26.56 -6.68
C ALA A 263 23.95 25.16 -7.07
N PHE A 264 23.27 24.43 -6.18
CA PHE A 264 22.65 23.15 -6.50
C PHE A 264 21.43 23.36 -7.41
N TRP A 265 20.59 24.35 -7.10
CA TRP A 265 19.32 24.61 -7.78
C TRP A 265 19.46 25.38 -9.10
N GLU A 266 20.57 26.08 -9.31
CA GLU A 266 20.92 26.79 -10.56
C GLU A 266 21.47 25.88 -11.67
N ARG A 267 21.68 24.59 -11.38
CA ARG A 267 22.13 23.58 -12.36
C ARG A 267 21.02 23.26 -13.36
N ASP A 268 21.37 22.43 -14.35
CA ASP A 268 20.39 21.90 -15.29
C ASP A 268 19.23 21.20 -14.54
N PRO A 269 17.95 21.52 -14.85
CA PRO A 269 16.83 20.97 -14.11
C PRO A 269 16.74 19.44 -14.13
N ASP A 270 17.17 18.79 -15.21
CA ASP A 270 17.18 17.33 -15.29
C ASP A 270 18.26 16.73 -14.38
N GLU A 271 19.44 17.35 -14.29
CA GLU A 271 20.49 16.93 -13.35
C GLU A 271 20.04 17.09 -11.89
N VAL A 272 19.39 18.22 -11.58
CA VAL A 272 18.85 18.49 -10.24
C VAL A 272 17.80 17.44 -9.87
N MET A 273 16.80 17.24 -10.73
CA MET A 273 15.72 16.29 -10.43
C MET A 273 16.21 14.84 -10.39
N LYS A 274 17.20 14.47 -11.22
CA LYS A 274 17.84 13.17 -11.13
C LYS A 274 18.58 12.97 -9.81
N GLU A 275 19.31 13.97 -9.33
CA GLU A 275 19.99 13.87 -8.03
C GLU A 275 18.99 13.85 -6.86
N ILE A 276 17.91 14.64 -6.93
CA ILE A 276 16.80 14.57 -5.96
C ILE A 276 16.16 13.18 -5.98
N HIS A 277 15.95 12.61 -7.16
CA HIS A 277 15.44 11.24 -7.33
C HIS A 277 16.39 10.22 -6.69
N GLU A 278 17.68 10.32 -6.96
CA GLU A 278 18.68 9.47 -6.34
C GLU A 278 18.70 9.64 -4.82
N ARG A 279 18.62 10.87 -4.28
CA ARG A 279 18.61 11.14 -2.82
C ARG A 279 17.35 10.64 -2.12
N LEU A 280 16.18 10.84 -2.73
CA LEU A 280 14.90 10.31 -2.24
C LEU A 280 14.83 8.79 -2.38
N ASN A 281 15.65 8.19 -3.26
CA ASN A 281 15.82 6.75 -3.37
C ASN A 281 17.06 6.22 -2.62
N MET A 282 17.97 7.08 -2.14
CA MET A 282 19.17 6.74 -1.36
C MET A 282 18.78 6.56 0.11
N GLN A 283 17.96 5.54 0.32
CA GLN A 283 17.82 4.77 1.55
C GLN A 283 17.74 3.27 1.25
N VAL A 284 18.51 2.81 0.27
CA VAL A 284 18.77 1.38 0.06
C VAL A 284 20.15 0.96 0.62
N THR A 285 20.92 1.90 1.22
CA THR A 285 22.34 1.67 1.52
C THR A 285 22.76 2.01 2.96
N GLU A 286 21.98 1.59 3.96
CA GLU A 286 22.48 0.96 5.20
C GLU A 286 21.50 -0.19 5.55
N PRO A 287 21.96 -1.31 6.16
CA PRO A 287 21.37 -2.63 5.95
C PRO A 287 19.95 -2.78 6.55
N GLY A 288 18.96 -2.94 5.67
CA GLY A 288 17.58 -3.34 5.97
C GLY A 288 16.58 -2.21 5.69
N ILE A 289 15.94 -2.12 4.52
CA ILE A 289 15.18 -3.17 3.83
C ILE A 289 15.51 -3.07 2.34
N SER A 290 16.37 -3.98 1.87
CA SER A 290 16.38 -4.38 0.46
C SER A 290 14.96 -4.72 0.04
N LEU A 291 14.59 -4.57 -1.24
CA LEU A 291 13.53 -5.42 -1.82
C LEU A 291 13.78 -6.82 -1.24
N PRO A 292 12.89 -7.34 -0.38
CA PRO A 292 13.13 -8.66 0.18
C PRO A 292 13.27 -9.57 -1.04
N ILE A 293 14.41 -10.25 -1.12
CA ILE A 293 14.66 -11.20 -2.20
C ILE A 293 13.42 -12.09 -2.23
N GLU A 294 12.75 -12.15 -3.38
CA GLU A 294 11.60 -13.02 -3.55
C GLU A 294 12.08 -14.39 -3.08
N PRO A 295 11.43 -14.99 -2.06
CA PRO A 295 11.86 -16.28 -1.56
C PRO A 295 11.97 -17.24 -2.72
N GLU A 296 13.00 -18.07 -2.80
CA GLU A 296 13.07 -19.05 -3.87
C GLU A 296 11.81 -19.91 -3.84
N GLN A 297 11.37 -20.39 -5.02
CA GLN A 297 10.29 -21.36 -5.10
C GLN A 297 10.83 -22.67 -4.50
N GLY A 298 10.77 -22.76 -3.18
CA GLY A 298 11.23 -23.92 -2.45
C GLY A 298 10.29 -25.11 -2.72
N PRO A 299 10.64 -26.30 -2.21
CA PRO A 299 9.93 -27.52 -2.56
C PRO A 299 8.48 -27.48 -2.11
N GLY A 300 7.66 -28.32 -2.73
CA GLY A 300 6.22 -28.42 -2.48
C GLY A 300 5.42 -27.90 -3.69
N PRO A 301 4.09 -27.76 -3.56
CA PRO A 301 3.24 -27.44 -4.71
C PRO A 301 3.73 -26.19 -5.41
N HIS A 302 3.91 -26.29 -6.72
CA HIS A 302 4.21 -25.16 -7.57
C HIS A 302 2.92 -24.53 -8.04
N TYR A 303 2.82 -23.20 -7.90
CA TYR A 303 1.65 -22.46 -8.32
C TYR A 303 1.98 -21.48 -9.43
N ASP A 304 1.00 -21.24 -10.29
CA ASP A 304 1.00 -20.16 -11.27
C ASP A 304 -0.44 -19.62 -11.44
N ILE A 305 -0.59 -18.56 -12.22
CA ILE A 305 -1.91 -18.01 -12.55
C ILE A 305 -2.45 -18.71 -13.79
N ILE A 306 -3.47 -19.54 -13.59
CA ILE A 306 -4.15 -20.30 -14.63
C ILE A 306 -5.58 -19.79 -14.69
N ASP A 307 -5.98 -19.26 -15.86
CA ASP A 307 -7.32 -18.70 -16.09
C ASP A 307 -7.75 -17.66 -15.02
N GLY A 308 -6.79 -16.83 -14.58
CA GLY A 308 -7.04 -15.75 -13.62
C GLY A 308 -7.17 -16.20 -12.17
N LYS A 309 -6.78 -17.45 -11.87
CA LYS A 309 -6.81 -18.02 -10.51
C LYS A 309 -5.49 -18.70 -10.18
N LEU A 310 -5.22 -18.85 -8.88
CA LEU A 310 -4.08 -19.63 -8.41
C LEU A 310 -4.30 -21.11 -8.74
N GLY A 311 -3.49 -21.68 -9.64
CA GLY A 311 -3.54 -23.08 -10.05
C GLY A 311 -2.22 -23.81 -9.77
N ILE A 312 -2.28 -25.14 -9.61
CA ILE A 312 -1.09 -25.98 -9.41
C ILE A 312 -0.47 -26.34 -10.77
N VAL A 313 0.86 -26.22 -10.88
CA VAL A 313 1.62 -26.55 -12.10
C VAL A 313 2.17 -27.97 -11.99
N ALA A 314 1.94 -28.78 -13.03
CA ALA A 314 2.45 -30.14 -13.10
C ALA A 314 3.98 -30.18 -13.29
N SER A 315 4.66 -31.00 -12.49
CA SER A 315 6.07 -31.35 -12.64
C SER A 315 6.21 -32.76 -13.26
N PRO A 316 6.69 -32.91 -14.52
CA PRO A 316 6.81 -34.22 -15.15
C PRO A 316 7.98 -35.05 -14.59
N PRO A 317 7.92 -36.39 -14.63
CA PRO A 317 9.02 -37.26 -14.22
C PRO A 317 10.21 -37.24 -15.19
N HIS A 318 11.41 -37.54 -14.67
CA HIS A 318 12.61 -37.75 -15.49
C HIS A 318 12.49 -39.04 -16.32
N SER A 319 13.08 -39.05 -17.53
CA SER A 319 12.89 -40.07 -18.57
C SER A 319 13.25 -41.52 -18.20
N ASP A 320 14.03 -41.72 -17.13
CA ASP A 320 14.75 -42.97 -16.89
C ASP A 320 14.02 -43.91 -15.91
N GLU A 321 12.95 -43.43 -15.27
CA GLU A 321 12.18 -44.13 -14.23
C GLU A 321 10.77 -44.59 -14.68
N VAL A 322 10.43 -44.38 -15.95
CA VAL A 322 9.06 -44.60 -16.48
C VAL A 322 8.60 -46.06 -16.33
N ASN A 323 9.45 -47.04 -16.65
CA ASN A 323 9.05 -48.45 -16.72
C ASN A 323 8.75 -49.13 -15.36
N PRO A 324 9.55 -48.93 -14.28
CA PRO A 324 9.21 -49.46 -12.95
C PRO A 324 7.97 -48.79 -12.33
N GLN A 325 7.77 -47.50 -12.59
CA GLN A 325 6.67 -46.72 -12.03
C GLN A 325 5.32 -47.02 -12.66
N THR A 326 5.25 -47.38 -13.95
CA THR A 326 3.97 -47.71 -14.61
C THR A 326 3.19 -48.81 -13.90
N LYS A 327 3.85 -49.90 -13.50
CA LYS A 327 3.17 -51.02 -12.82
C LYS A 327 2.72 -50.66 -11.41
N LEU A 328 3.48 -49.82 -10.72
CA LEU A 328 3.13 -49.34 -9.39
C LEU A 328 1.96 -48.36 -9.48
N PHE A 329 1.95 -47.48 -10.49
CA PHE A 329 0.88 -46.56 -10.81
C PHE A 329 -0.43 -47.27 -11.15
N GLU A 330 -0.41 -48.27 -12.04
CA GLU A 330 -1.60 -49.09 -12.36
C GLU A 330 -2.16 -49.81 -11.13
N ARG A 331 -1.27 -50.34 -10.30
CA ARG A 331 -1.64 -51.02 -9.05
C ARG A 331 -2.28 -50.03 -8.06
N LEU A 332 -1.66 -48.87 -7.90
CA LEU A 332 -2.12 -47.82 -7.02
C LEU A 332 -3.49 -47.31 -7.45
N ARG A 333 -3.71 -47.04 -8.76
CA ARG A 333 -5.01 -46.69 -9.35
C ARG A 333 -6.10 -47.71 -9.01
N ARG A 334 -5.82 -49.00 -9.23
CA ARG A 334 -6.78 -50.06 -8.91
C ARG A 334 -7.12 -50.12 -7.42
N ASP A 335 -6.12 -49.98 -6.55
CA ASP A 335 -6.31 -50.12 -5.11
C ASP A 335 -6.97 -48.86 -4.52
N ILE A 336 -6.76 -47.65 -5.08
CA ILE A 336 -7.54 -46.46 -4.73
C ILE A 336 -8.99 -46.56 -5.21
N ASP A 337 -9.28 -47.11 -6.40
CA ASP A 337 -10.66 -47.31 -6.87
C ASP A 337 -11.47 -48.20 -5.92
N ARG A 338 -10.82 -49.23 -5.37
CA ARG A 338 -11.40 -50.09 -4.34
C ARG A 338 -11.65 -49.33 -3.04
N LEU A 339 -10.70 -48.49 -2.63
CA LEU A 339 -10.84 -47.66 -1.45
C LEU A 339 -11.96 -46.62 -1.61
N VAL A 340 -12.10 -45.97 -2.76
CA VAL A 340 -13.22 -45.08 -3.10
C VAL A 340 -14.55 -45.83 -2.98
N SER A 341 -14.64 -47.04 -3.53
CA SER A 341 -15.85 -47.87 -3.45
C SER A 341 -16.23 -48.21 -2.00
N ALA A 342 -15.22 -48.49 -1.16
CA ALA A 342 -15.43 -48.77 0.26
C ALA A 342 -15.73 -47.51 1.08
N ALA A 343 -15.21 -46.34 0.66
CA ALA A 343 -15.34 -45.07 1.37
C ALA A 343 -16.80 -44.57 1.47
N HIS A 344 -17.71 -45.03 0.60
CA HIS A 344 -19.14 -44.73 0.72
C HIS A 344 -19.74 -45.12 2.08
N LYS A 345 -19.17 -46.12 2.76
CA LYS A 345 -19.63 -46.53 4.10
C LYS A 345 -19.27 -45.51 5.18
N ILE A 346 -18.20 -44.74 4.96
CA ILE A 346 -17.70 -43.75 5.90
C ILE A 346 -18.02 -42.30 5.49
N ASP A 347 -18.76 -42.08 4.39
CA ASP A 347 -19.07 -40.74 3.89
C ASP A 347 -19.74 -39.85 4.94
N ASN A 348 -20.57 -40.43 5.81
CA ASN A 348 -21.27 -39.70 6.87
C ASN A 348 -20.48 -39.63 8.17
N SER A 349 -19.68 -40.65 8.51
CA SER A 349 -18.95 -40.73 9.77
C SER A 349 -17.56 -40.08 9.71
N HIS A 350 -16.92 -40.11 8.55
CA HIS A 350 -15.59 -39.55 8.28
C HIS A 350 -15.58 -38.82 6.92
N PRO A 351 -16.36 -37.73 6.77
CA PRO A 351 -16.54 -37.04 5.49
C PRO A 351 -15.22 -36.48 4.92
N ASN A 352 -14.33 -35.99 5.79
CA ASN A 352 -13.02 -35.45 5.45
C ASN A 352 -12.09 -36.51 4.83
N LEU A 353 -11.99 -37.68 5.46
CA LEU A 353 -11.25 -38.81 4.90
C LEU A 353 -11.85 -39.26 3.57
N ALA A 354 -13.18 -39.39 3.48
CA ALA A 354 -13.84 -39.81 2.26
C ALA A 354 -13.62 -38.82 1.11
N PHE A 355 -13.58 -37.52 1.40
CA PHE A 355 -13.20 -36.47 0.45
C PHE A 355 -11.76 -36.66 -0.04
N SER A 356 -10.77 -36.75 0.85
CA SER A 356 -9.36 -36.93 0.46
C SER A 356 -9.10 -38.22 -0.32
N ILE A 357 -9.85 -39.30 -0.04
CA ILE A 357 -9.78 -40.54 -0.82
C ILE A 357 -10.20 -40.30 -2.29
N ARG A 358 -11.32 -39.60 -2.50
CA ARG A 358 -11.81 -39.27 -3.85
C ARG A 358 -10.86 -38.32 -4.57
N GLU A 359 -10.33 -37.34 -3.85
CA GLU A 359 -9.38 -36.39 -4.41
C GLU A 359 -8.08 -37.08 -4.86
N TYR A 360 -7.55 -37.97 -4.02
CA TYR A 360 -6.39 -38.77 -4.39
C TYR A 360 -6.64 -39.63 -5.62
N ALA A 361 -7.85 -40.18 -5.78
CA ALA A 361 -8.23 -40.92 -6.97
C ALA A 361 -8.28 -40.03 -8.22
N ALA A 362 -8.82 -38.81 -8.09
CA ALA A 362 -8.91 -37.84 -9.18
C ALA A 362 -7.52 -37.42 -9.69
N LEU A 363 -6.57 -37.14 -8.79
CA LEU A 363 -5.17 -36.83 -9.17
C LEU A 363 -4.47 -37.97 -9.91
N LEU A 364 -4.86 -39.21 -9.63
CA LEU A 364 -4.33 -40.40 -10.31
C LEU A 364 -5.08 -40.72 -11.62
N ASP A 365 -6.18 -40.03 -11.93
CA ASP A 365 -6.94 -40.22 -13.16
C ASP A 365 -6.33 -39.50 -14.38
N THR A 366 -5.03 -39.73 -14.56
CA THR A 366 -4.24 -39.16 -15.64
C THR A 366 -3.14 -40.12 -16.10
N SER A 367 -2.33 -39.75 -17.08
CA SER A 367 -1.13 -40.51 -17.47
C SER A 367 0.07 -40.10 -16.61
N LEU A 368 1.03 -41.01 -16.44
CA LEU A 368 2.25 -40.75 -15.66
C LEU A 368 3.06 -39.56 -16.19
N GLU A 369 2.95 -39.25 -17.48
CA GLU A 369 3.71 -38.19 -18.17
C GLU A 369 3.28 -36.78 -17.76
N VAL A 370 2.01 -36.60 -17.38
CA VAL A 370 1.43 -35.30 -17.01
C VAL A 370 0.93 -35.29 -15.57
N LEU A 371 1.37 -36.26 -14.76
CA LEU A 371 0.98 -36.40 -13.37
C LEU A 371 1.52 -35.25 -12.53
N ASP A 372 0.65 -34.60 -11.76
CA ASP A 372 1.07 -33.67 -10.71
C ASP A 372 1.59 -34.47 -9.49
N VAL A 373 2.88 -34.80 -9.53
CA VAL A 373 3.57 -35.55 -8.46
C VAL A 373 3.44 -34.85 -7.12
N THR A 374 3.40 -33.52 -7.12
CA THR A 374 3.41 -32.72 -5.91
C THR A 374 2.02 -32.63 -5.29
N GLY A 375 0.96 -32.47 -6.09
CA GLY A 375 -0.42 -32.67 -5.65
C GLY A 375 -0.65 -34.09 -5.11
N VAL A 376 -0.14 -35.12 -5.81
CA VAL A 376 -0.19 -36.52 -5.35
C VAL A 376 0.55 -36.69 -4.02
N TRP A 377 1.72 -36.08 -3.85
CA TRP A 377 2.46 -36.08 -2.58
C TRP A 377 1.66 -35.43 -1.44
N VAL A 378 1.07 -34.26 -1.69
CA VAL A 378 0.28 -33.51 -0.70
C VAL A 378 -0.95 -34.30 -0.24
N VAL A 379 -1.78 -34.76 -1.18
CA VAL A 379 -3.03 -35.46 -0.83
C VAL A 379 -2.72 -36.84 -0.27
N GLY A 380 -1.73 -37.56 -0.80
CA GLY A 380 -1.30 -38.84 -0.25
C GLY A 380 -0.67 -38.72 1.13
N GLY A 381 0.03 -37.62 1.42
CA GLY A 381 0.47 -37.25 2.77
C GLY A 381 -0.71 -37.05 3.72
N SER A 382 -1.78 -36.40 3.25
CA SER A 382 -3.02 -36.23 4.03
C SER A 382 -3.67 -37.58 4.37
N LEU A 383 -3.75 -38.50 3.40
CA LEU A 383 -4.20 -39.87 3.64
C LEU A 383 -3.32 -40.61 4.65
N ALA A 384 -2.00 -40.42 4.59
CA ALA A 384 -1.07 -41.00 5.56
C ALA A 384 -1.29 -40.43 6.97
N GLY A 385 -1.58 -39.12 7.07
CA GLY A 385 -1.92 -38.44 8.32
C GLY A 385 -3.19 -39.01 8.96
N PHE A 386 -4.27 -39.17 8.19
CA PHE A 386 -5.48 -39.87 8.66
C PHE A 386 -5.18 -41.30 9.09
N ALA A 387 -4.44 -42.06 8.26
CA ALA A 387 -4.08 -43.44 8.57
C ALA A 387 -3.21 -43.57 9.83
N GLN A 388 -2.44 -42.55 10.18
CA GLN A 388 -1.65 -42.49 11.41
C GLN A 388 -2.52 -42.10 12.60
N SER A 389 -3.38 -41.09 12.49
CA SER A 389 -4.25 -40.66 13.59
C SER A 389 -5.19 -41.78 14.05
N PHE A 390 -5.77 -42.56 13.12
CA PHE A 390 -6.58 -43.74 13.48
C PHE A 390 -5.77 -44.87 14.13
N ARG A 391 -4.47 -45.00 13.81
CA ARG A 391 -3.57 -45.98 14.44
C ARG A 391 -3.19 -45.57 15.86
N GLU A 392 -2.94 -44.27 16.07
CA GLU A 392 -2.57 -43.70 17.36
C GLU A 392 -3.78 -43.46 18.27
N GLN A 393 -4.99 -43.52 17.71
CA GLN A 393 -6.24 -43.39 18.45
C GLN A 393 -6.31 -44.40 19.60
N ASN A 394 -6.26 -43.88 20.82
CA ASN A 394 -6.43 -44.69 22.01
C ASN A 394 -7.92 -45.04 22.16
N ARG A 395 -8.29 -46.25 21.71
CA ARG A 395 -9.67 -46.78 21.75
C ARG A 395 -10.32 -46.76 23.14
N ASN A 396 -9.51 -46.68 24.21
CA ASN A 396 -10.01 -46.62 25.60
C ASN A 396 -10.23 -45.19 26.12
N ARG A 397 -9.84 -44.16 25.35
CA ARG A 397 -9.87 -42.74 25.77
C ARG A 397 -10.56 -41.81 24.78
N THR A 398 -11.05 -42.32 23.65
CA THR A 398 -11.74 -41.53 22.62
C THR A 398 -13.14 -42.10 22.38
N LEU A 399 -14.11 -41.20 22.19
CA LEU A 399 -15.52 -41.54 21.92
C LEU A 399 -15.81 -41.80 20.43
N ALA A 400 -14.83 -41.57 19.54
CA ALA A 400 -14.99 -41.76 18.11
C ALA A 400 -14.89 -43.25 17.73
N GLU A 401 -15.81 -43.72 16.89
CA GLU A 401 -15.78 -45.09 16.38
C GLU A 401 -14.53 -45.33 15.52
N PRO A 402 -13.84 -46.47 15.69
CA PRO A 402 -12.70 -46.82 14.86
C PRO A 402 -13.16 -47.10 13.43
N LEU A 403 -12.28 -46.83 12.46
CA LEU A 403 -12.53 -47.09 11.05
C LEU A 403 -12.85 -48.58 10.81
N GLU A 404 -13.77 -48.86 9.88
CA GLU A 404 -14.11 -50.23 9.51
C GLU A 404 -12.86 -51.00 9.04
N PRO A 405 -12.67 -52.28 9.42
CA PRO A 405 -11.45 -53.03 9.11
C PRO A 405 -11.12 -53.12 7.61
N GLU A 406 -12.15 -53.19 6.77
CA GLU A 406 -11.98 -53.21 5.30
C GLU A 406 -11.42 -51.88 4.80
N VAL A 407 -11.99 -50.76 5.26
CA VAL A 407 -11.58 -49.40 4.87
C VAL A 407 -10.18 -49.11 5.41
N ASP A 408 -9.88 -49.47 6.66
CA ASP A 408 -8.54 -49.30 7.25
C ASP A 408 -7.51 -50.13 6.49
N GLY A 409 -7.79 -51.41 6.24
CA GLY A 409 -6.90 -52.27 5.47
C GLY A 409 -6.56 -51.73 4.07
N LEU A 410 -7.56 -51.19 3.37
CA LEU A 410 -7.37 -50.54 2.07
C LEU A 410 -6.60 -49.23 2.18
N LEU A 411 -6.93 -48.37 3.15
CA LEU A 411 -6.23 -47.10 3.40
C LEU A 411 -4.74 -47.34 3.71
N GLN A 412 -4.42 -48.28 4.61
CA GLN A 412 -3.03 -48.64 4.92
C GLN A 412 -2.29 -49.24 3.73
N SER A 413 -3.00 -49.94 2.82
CA SER A 413 -2.42 -50.47 1.59
C SER A 413 -2.09 -49.33 0.61
N VAL A 414 -3.03 -48.42 0.38
CA VAL A 414 -2.87 -47.24 -0.49
C VAL A 414 -1.74 -46.35 0.02
N VAL A 415 -1.72 -46.01 1.31
CA VAL A 415 -0.66 -45.16 1.91
C VAL A 415 0.73 -45.77 1.74
N ARG A 416 0.85 -47.09 1.86
CA ARG A 416 2.14 -47.79 1.68
C ARG A 416 2.59 -47.80 0.23
N GLN A 417 1.66 -47.97 -0.71
CA GLN A 417 1.94 -47.92 -2.14
C GLN A 417 2.26 -46.49 -2.59
N HIS A 418 1.53 -45.50 -2.08
CA HIS A 418 1.81 -44.08 -2.24
C HIS A 418 3.26 -43.75 -1.84
N GLY A 419 3.68 -44.18 -0.65
CA GLY A 419 5.06 -43.95 -0.21
C GLY A 419 6.09 -44.55 -1.17
N ALA A 420 5.89 -45.79 -1.63
CA ALA A 420 6.77 -46.42 -2.62
C ALA A 420 6.75 -45.69 -3.98
N PHE A 421 5.59 -45.17 -4.38
CA PHE A 421 5.39 -44.47 -5.64
C PHE A 421 6.08 -43.11 -5.64
N ILE A 422 5.85 -42.30 -4.61
CA ILE A 422 6.51 -41.00 -4.42
C ILE A 422 8.03 -41.12 -4.41
N MET A 423 8.59 -42.16 -3.77
CA MET A 423 10.03 -42.38 -3.75
C MET A 423 10.63 -42.69 -5.13
N GLY A 424 9.78 -42.97 -6.13
CA GLY A 424 10.16 -43.05 -7.54
C GLY A 424 10.56 -41.73 -8.17
N PHE A 425 10.08 -40.61 -7.61
CA PHE A 425 10.29 -39.27 -8.14
C PHE A 425 11.38 -38.56 -7.35
N GLU A 426 12.30 -37.88 -8.03
CA GLU A 426 13.36 -37.11 -7.37
C GLU A 426 12.79 -36.02 -6.46
N GLU A 427 11.83 -35.24 -6.97
CA GLU A 427 11.08 -34.24 -6.20
C GLU A 427 10.34 -34.88 -5.01
N GLY A 428 9.75 -36.06 -5.21
CA GLY A 428 9.09 -36.82 -4.14
C GLY A 428 10.04 -37.28 -3.04
N ARG A 429 11.26 -37.74 -3.40
CA ARG A 429 12.30 -38.12 -2.43
C ARG A 429 12.77 -36.92 -1.62
N ASP A 430 13.09 -35.82 -2.28
CA ASP A 430 13.51 -34.58 -1.61
C ASP A 430 12.44 -34.08 -0.64
N LEU A 431 11.17 -34.11 -1.06
CA LEU A 431 10.03 -33.74 -0.22
C LEU A 431 9.87 -34.63 1.01
N VAL A 432 9.98 -35.95 0.85
CA VAL A 432 9.90 -36.90 1.97
C VAL A 432 11.05 -36.71 2.94
N ASP A 433 12.28 -36.60 2.44
CA ASP A 433 13.48 -36.42 3.27
C ASP A 433 13.41 -35.11 4.08
N ARG A 434 12.96 -34.02 3.45
CA ARG A 434 12.78 -32.73 4.13
C ARG A 434 11.63 -32.74 5.13
N ALA A 435 10.54 -33.45 4.84
CA ALA A 435 9.42 -33.60 5.77
C ALA A 435 9.85 -34.38 7.03
N ASP A 436 10.64 -35.43 6.86
CA ASP A 436 11.15 -36.23 7.98
C ASP A 436 12.21 -35.48 8.80
N GLN A 437 12.93 -34.53 8.19
CA GLN A 437 13.86 -33.62 8.87
C GLN A 437 13.19 -32.38 9.48
N PHE A 438 11.92 -32.12 9.15
CA PHE A 438 11.21 -30.93 9.62
C PHE A 438 10.84 -31.09 11.09
N ALA A 439 11.65 -30.49 11.95
CA ALA A 439 11.46 -30.48 13.39
C ALA A 439 11.14 -29.05 13.87
N LEU A 440 9.94 -28.87 14.43
CA LEU A 440 9.54 -27.65 15.13
C LEU A 440 9.33 -27.93 16.61
N ASP A 441 9.63 -26.93 17.43
CA ASP A 441 9.36 -26.94 18.86
C ASP A 441 7.84 -26.82 19.12
N PRO A 442 7.25 -27.49 20.13
CA PRO A 442 5.84 -27.39 20.49
C PRO A 442 5.25 -25.97 20.52
N ASP A 443 5.98 -24.96 21.02
CA ASP A 443 5.50 -23.58 21.06
C ASP A 443 5.37 -22.97 19.65
N GLN A 444 6.22 -23.39 18.70
CA GLN A 444 6.14 -22.98 17.29
C GLN A 444 4.98 -23.67 16.58
N LEU A 445 4.70 -24.93 16.92
CA LEU A 445 3.55 -25.67 16.37
C LEU A 445 2.21 -25.05 16.77
N LEU A 446 2.07 -24.61 18.02
CA LEU A 446 0.85 -23.92 18.49
C LEU A 446 0.59 -22.62 17.72
N GLY A 447 1.64 -21.83 17.45
CA GLY A 447 1.52 -20.60 16.66
C GLY A 447 1.14 -20.86 15.19
N LEU A 448 1.64 -21.95 14.60
CA LEU A 448 1.27 -22.38 13.25
C LEU A 448 -0.16 -22.91 13.17
N GLU A 449 -0.65 -23.59 14.20
CA GLU A 449 -1.99 -24.17 14.19
C GLU A 449 -3.09 -23.10 14.14
N GLU A 450 -3.04 -22.10 15.03
CA GLU A 450 -4.06 -21.05 15.08
C GLU A 450 -4.13 -20.23 13.78
N SER A 451 -2.97 -19.81 13.28
CA SER A 451 -2.88 -18.96 12.08
C SER A 451 -2.99 -19.76 10.79
N GLY A 452 -2.40 -20.96 10.75
CA GLY A 452 -2.34 -21.83 9.58
C GLY A 452 -3.69 -22.43 9.23
N ASN A 453 -4.49 -22.85 10.22
CA ASN A 453 -5.84 -23.36 9.98
C ASN A 453 -6.74 -22.33 9.28
N LEU A 454 -6.64 -21.06 9.67
CA LEU A 454 -7.39 -19.97 9.03
C LEU A 454 -6.92 -19.74 7.59
N LEU A 455 -5.60 -19.73 7.36
CA LEU A 455 -5.03 -19.50 6.03
C LEU A 455 -5.34 -20.64 5.05
N ILE A 456 -5.18 -21.90 5.46
CA ILE A 456 -5.47 -23.03 4.57
C ILE A 456 -6.97 -23.19 4.32
N ALA A 457 -7.83 -22.89 5.30
CA ALA A 457 -9.28 -22.91 5.12
C ALA A 457 -9.75 -21.82 4.13
N GLU A 458 -9.15 -20.62 4.19
CA GLU A 458 -9.42 -19.56 3.22
C GLU A 458 -8.98 -19.98 1.81
N LEU A 459 -7.76 -20.50 1.65
CA LEU A 459 -7.26 -21.00 0.37
C LEU A 459 -8.12 -22.15 -0.19
N ALA A 460 -8.63 -23.03 0.67
CA ALA A 460 -9.50 -24.14 0.28
C ALA A 460 -10.93 -23.73 -0.11
N SER A 461 -11.40 -22.54 0.31
CA SER A 461 -12.79 -22.10 0.12
C SER A 461 -12.95 -20.92 -0.84
N ASN A 462 -11.91 -20.12 -1.07
CA ASN A 462 -11.97 -18.92 -1.86
C ASN A 462 -11.95 -19.21 -3.38
N ALA A 463 -13.15 -19.38 -3.94
CA ALA A 463 -13.34 -19.71 -5.36
C ALA A 463 -12.98 -18.58 -6.33
N ASP A 464 -12.89 -17.34 -5.85
CA ASP A 464 -12.50 -16.18 -6.65
C ASP A 464 -10.98 -16.09 -6.79
N LEU A 465 -10.22 -16.59 -5.81
CA LEU A 465 -8.76 -16.51 -5.77
C LEU A 465 -8.06 -17.76 -6.31
N VAL A 466 -8.59 -18.95 -6.01
CA VAL A 466 -7.90 -20.24 -6.23
C VAL A 466 -8.71 -21.11 -7.20
N SER A 467 -8.06 -21.84 -8.11
CA SER A 467 -8.73 -22.72 -9.07
C SER A 467 -9.40 -23.92 -8.39
N ASP A 468 -10.37 -24.54 -9.05
CA ASP A 468 -11.15 -25.64 -8.46
C ASP A 468 -10.26 -26.82 -8.05
N ASP A 469 -9.32 -27.21 -8.91
CA ASP A 469 -8.36 -28.29 -8.66
C ASP A 469 -7.42 -27.96 -7.48
N ALA A 470 -6.88 -26.73 -7.44
CA ALA A 470 -6.01 -26.30 -6.36
C ALA A 470 -6.74 -26.23 -5.02
N ARG A 471 -8.01 -25.76 -5.01
CA ARG A 471 -8.85 -25.77 -3.80
C ARG A 471 -9.13 -27.17 -3.29
N ALA A 472 -9.31 -28.15 -4.17
CA ALA A 472 -9.55 -29.53 -3.77
C ALA A 472 -8.31 -30.15 -3.06
N VAL A 473 -7.11 -29.85 -3.57
CA VAL A 473 -5.84 -30.20 -2.90
C VAL A 473 -5.72 -29.48 -1.55
N HIS A 474 -5.94 -28.16 -1.50
CA HIS A 474 -5.89 -27.37 -0.25
C HIS A 474 -6.89 -27.87 0.77
N LYS A 475 -8.09 -28.27 0.33
CA LYS A 475 -9.13 -28.82 1.19
C LYS A 475 -8.67 -30.13 1.84
N SER A 476 -8.04 -31.03 1.10
CA SER A 476 -7.50 -32.28 1.68
C SER A 476 -6.46 -32.00 2.78
N VAL A 477 -5.63 -30.97 2.60
CA VAL A 477 -4.66 -30.53 3.61
C VAL A 477 -5.35 -29.88 4.80
N SER A 478 -6.32 -28.99 4.56
CA SER A 478 -7.11 -28.35 5.61
C SER A 478 -7.83 -29.39 6.48
N ASP A 479 -8.45 -30.38 5.84
CA ASP A 479 -9.24 -31.41 6.50
C ASP A 479 -8.36 -32.31 7.39
N VAL A 480 -7.18 -32.74 6.93
CA VAL A 480 -6.26 -33.53 7.77
C VAL A 480 -5.67 -32.72 8.91
N LEU A 481 -5.36 -31.43 8.70
CA LEU A 481 -4.85 -30.56 9.76
C LEU A 481 -5.91 -30.30 10.82
N HIS A 482 -7.17 -30.19 10.42
CA HIS A 482 -8.30 -30.05 11.35
C HIS A 482 -8.52 -31.31 12.20
N ASP A 483 -8.50 -32.49 11.57
CA ASP A 483 -8.86 -33.75 12.25
C ASP A 483 -7.68 -34.40 12.98
N ALA A 484 -6.48 -34.34 12.40
CA ALA A 484 -5.28 -34.99 12.94
C ALA A 484 -4.30 -34.01 13.60
N GLY A 485 -4.47 -32.70 13.39
CA GLY A 485 -3.65 -31.67 14.00
C GLY A 485 -2.27 -31.46 13.34
N TRP A 486 -1.55 -30.47 13.87
CA TRP A 486 -0.21 -30.06 13.41
C TRP A 486 0.92 -30.83 14.09
N THR A 487 0.63 -31.73 15.03
CA THR A 487 1.64 -32.46 15.80
C THR A 487 2.33 -33.56 14.99
N ILE A 488 1.70 -34.03 13.92
CA ILE A 488 2.30 -34.99 12.98
C ILE A 488 3.21 -34.19 12.03
N ALA A 489 4.53 -34.39 12.14
CA ALA A 489 5.55 -33.63 11.41
C ALA A 489 5.29 -33.52 9.90
N ARG A 490 4.86 -34.63 9.26
CA ARG A 490 4.52 -34.64 7.83
C ARG A 490 3.31 -33.78 7.50
N ASN A 491 2.23 -33.83 8.29
CA ASN A 491 1.05 -32.98 8.09
C ASN A 491 1.42 -31.50 8.24
N CYS A 492 2.17 -31.18 9.30
CA CYS A 492 2.66 -29.83 9.56
C CYS A 492 3.50 -29.30 8.39
N TYR A 493 4.42 -30.11 7.88
CA TYR A 493 5.29 -29.72 6.79
C TYR A 493 4.51 -29.49 5.49
N THR A 494 3.59 -30.40 5.15
CA THR A 494 2.71 -30.27 3.99
C THR A 494 1.84 -29.02 4.09
N GLY A 495 1.24 -28.75 5.25
CA GLY A 495 0.47 -27.53 5.51
C GLY A 495 1.30 -26.27 5.32
N PHE A 496 2.49 -26.26 5.90
CA PHE A 496 3.43 -25.14 5.80
C PHE A 496 3.83 -24.83 4.35
N LEU A 497 4.24 -25.84 3.57
CA LEU A 497 4.65 -25.64 2.18
C LEU A 497 3.48 -25.18 1.29
N THR A 498 2.29 -25.74 1.52
CA THR A 498 1.08 -25.38 0.77
C THR A 498 0.75 -23.91 0.94
N ILE A 499 0.70 -23.43 2.19
CA ILE A 499 0.44 -22.01 2.50
C ILE A 499 1.59 -21.14 1.99
N ARG A 500 2.86 -21.51 2.24
CA ARG A 500 4.04 -20.74 1.83
C ARG A 500 4.05 -20.47 0.33
N ASN A 501 3.94 -21.53 -0.49
CA ASN A 501 4.09 -21.40 -1.93
C ASN A 501 2.88 -20.67 -2.55
N ALA A 502 1.66 -20.89 -2.02
CA ALA A 502 0.48 -20.16 -2.46
C ALA A 502 0.60 -18.65 -2.17
N VAL A 503 0.90 -18.30 -0.92
CA VAL A 503 1.04 -16.89 -0.48
C VAL A 503 2.16 -16.18 -1.25
N ARG A 504 3.29 -16.86 -1.50
CA ARG A 504 4.39 -16.30 -2.29
C ARG A 504 3.92 -15.87 -3.67
N ILE A 505 3.21 -16.74 -4.41
CA ILE A 505 2.72 -16.42 -5.76
C ILE A 505 1.64 -15.34 -5.71
N ILE A 506 0.74 -15.38 -4.72
CA ILE A 506 -0.25 -14.31 -4.49
C ILE A 506 0.46 -12.96 -4.36
N ILE A 507 1.51 -12.86 -3.54
CA ILE A 507 2.26 -11.61 -3.36
C ILE A 507 3.01 -11.22 -4.64
N LYS A 508 3.71 -12.17 -5.26
CA LYS A 508 4.50 -11.94 -6.47
C LYS A 508 3.64 -11.36 -7.60
N VAL A 509 2.48 -11.95 -7.83
CA VAL A 509 1.56 -11.52 -8.88
C VAL A 509 0.83 -10.26 -8.46
N ALA A 510 0.43 -10.15 -7.19
CA ALA A 510 -0.23 -8.96 -6.68
C ALA A 510 0.64 -7.71 -6.81
N LEU A 511 1.95 -7.80 -6.56
CA LEU A 511 2.81 -6.61 -6.42
C LEU A 511 3.88 -6.51 -7.51
N GLY A 512 4.04 -7.53 -8.36
CA GLY A 512 5.08 -7.59 -9.39
C GLY A 512 6.50 -7.69 -8.83
N ASN A 513 7.47 -7.69 -9.75
CA ASN A 513 8.91 -7.61 -9.42
C ASN A 513 9.38 -6.16 -9.17
N ASP A 514 8.51 -5.17 -9.42
CA ASP A 514 8.78 -3.75 -9.24
C ASP A 514 7.58 -3.13 -8.48
N PRO A 515 7.76 -2.66 -7.23
CA PRO A 515 6.70 -2.01 -6.48
C PRO A 515 6.14 -0.75 -7.17
N ASN A 516 6.86 -0.16 -8.14
CA ASN A 516 6.36 0.94 -8.95
C ASN A 516 5.44 0.48 -10.11
N ALA A 517 5.45 -0.81 -10.47
CA ALA A 517 4.55 -1.35 -11.48
C ALA A 517 3.08 -1.37 -10.98
N PHE A 518 2.89 -1.49 -9.66
CA PHE A 518 1.56 -1.40 -9.04
C PHE A 518 1.02 0.04 -9.06
N ALA A 519 1.89 1.04 -8.87
CA ALA A 519 1.57 2.46 -9.11
C ALA A 519 1.24 2.76 -10.59
N LEU A 520 1.84 2.01 -11.52
CA LEU A 520 1.58 2.08 -12.97
C LEU A 520 0.15 1.65 -13.35
N PHE A 521 -0.52 0.86 -12.49
CA PHE A 521 -1.91 0.44 -12.66
C PHE A 521 -2.91 1.23 -11.82
N GLY A 522 -2.51 2.28 -11.08
CA GLY A 522 -3.41 3.13 -10.31
C GLY A 522 -4.27 2.33 -9.31
N GLY A 523 -3.76 2.15 -8.09
CA GLY A 523 -4.33 1.32 -7.03
C GLY A 523 -5.86 1.20 -7.03
N VAL A 524 -6.37 -0.03 -6.91
CA VAL A 524 -7.77 -0.55 -6.81
C VAL A 524 -8.84 0.08 -7.74
N SER A 525 -8.88 1.39 -7.89
CA SER A 525 -9.72 2.18 -8.78
C SER A 525 -9.50 1.90 -10.27
N ALA A 526 -8.27 1.72 -10.78
CA ALA A 526 -8.07 1.38 -12.20
C ALA A 526 -8.25 -0.12 -12.51
N ILE A 527 -8.16 -1.01 -11.51
CA ILE A 527 -8.52 -2.44 -11.61
C ILE A 527 -10.04 -2.63 -11.83
N SER A 528 -10.85 -1.60 -11.54
CA SER A 528 -12.30 -1.64 -11.71
C SER A 528 -12.79 -1.40 -13.15
N THR A 529 -11.94 -0.91 -14.07
CA THR A 529 -12.35 -0.49 -15.42
C THR A 529 -11.96 -1.46 -16.54
N ILE A 530 -11.13 -2.46 -16.27
CA ILE A 530 -10.73 -3.49 -17.24
C ILE A 530 -11.47 -4.80 -16.90
N TYR A 531 -12.52 -5.11 -17.66
CA TYR A 531 -13.29 -6.35 -17.50
C TYR A 531 -12.78 -7.39 -18.52
N GLY A 532 -12.41 -8.58 -18.06
CA GLY A 532 -12.01 -9.70 -18.93
C GLY A 532 -10.50 -9.95 -19.11
N ASP A 533 -9.63 -9.27 -18.36
CA ASP A 533 -8.21 -9.68 -18.24
C ASP A 533 -8.05 -10.63 -17.05
N PRO A 534 -7.59 -11.89 -17.25
CA PRO A 534 -7.41 -12.87 -16.19
C PRO A 534 -6.51 -12.37 -15.04
N ASN A 535 -5.50 -11.55 -15.34
CA ASN A 535 -4.62 -11.01 -14.30
C ASN A 535 -5.34 -9.98 -13.41
N VAL A 536 -6.25 -9.19 -13.98
CA VAL A 536 -7.04 -8.19 -13.25
C VAL A 536 -8.05 -8.85 -12.32
N GLU A 537 -8.65 -9.96 -12.75
CA GLU A 537 -9.56 -10.76 -11.91
C GLU A 537 -8.82 -11.38 -10.72
N PHE A 538 -7.62 -11.94 -10.95
CA PHE A 538 -6.77 -12.43 -9.88
C PHE A 538 -6.43 -11.33 -8.86
N LEU A 539 -6.00 -10.14 -9.33
CA LEU A 539 -5.66 -9.02 -8.46
C LEU A 539 -6.84 -8.58 -7.57
N ARG A 540 -8.06 -8.60 -8.12
CA ARG A 540 -9.30 -8.24 -7.41
C ARG A 540 -9.59 -9.19 -6.25
N ALA A 541 -9.19 -10.45 -6.34
CA ALA A 541 -9.33 -11.44 -5.26
C ALA A 541 -8.11 -11.47 -4.31
N ALA A 542 -6.90 -11.28 -4.85
CA ALA A 542 -5.64 -11.37 -4.12
C ALA A 542 -5.44 -10.25 -3.09
N ILE A 543 -5.78 -9.01 -3.44
CA ILE A 543 -5.61 -7.85 -2.55
C ILE A 543 -6.50 -7.98 -1.28
N PRO A 544 -7.81 -8.24 -1.40
CA PRO A 544 -8.66 -8.49 -0.23
C PRO A 544 -8.17 -9.65 0.64
N PHE A 545 -7.69 -10.74 0.04
CA PHE A 545 -7.12 -11.87 0.77
C PHE A 545 -5.94 -11.44 1.65
N LEU A 546 -4.97 -10.69 1.10
CA LEU A 546 -3.82 -10.18 1.85
C LEU A 546 -4.23 -9.23 2.98
N GLN A 547 -5.22 -8.37 2.74
CA GLN A 547 -5.75 -7.44 3.74
C GLN A 547 -6.45 -8.17 4.88
N ALA A 548 -7.41 -9.05 4.55
CA ALA A 548 -8.21 -9.78 5.53
C ALA A 548 -7.34 -10.69 6.41
N ASN A 549 -6.27 -11.25 5.85
CA ASN A 549 -5.42 -12.22 6.54
C ASN A 549 -4.10 -11.64 7.08
N THR A 550 -3.95 -10.31 7.18
CA THR A 550 -2.69 -9.67 7.62
C THR A 550 -2.13 -10.30 8.90
N GLN A 551 -2.94 -10.40 9.96
CA GLN A 551 -2.48 -10.89 11.26
C GLN A 551 -2.08 -12.36 11.19
N ASN A 552 -2.89 -13.17 10.51
CA ASN A 552 -2.63 -14.60 10.32
C ASN A 552 -1.35 -14.84 9.52
N LEU A 553 -1.14 -14.09 8.44
CA LEU A 553 0.08 -14.17 7.63
C LEU A 553 1.34 -13.78 8.43
N LEU A 554 1.29 -12.70 9.20
CA LEU A 554 2.44 -12.29 10.03
C LEU A 554 2.75 -13.30 11.13
N ALA A 555 1.71 -13.82 11.81
CA ALA A 555 1.86 -14.82 12.85
C ALA A 555 2.41 -16.15 12.29
N PHE A 556 1.84 -16.63 11.18
CA PHE A 556 2.22 -17.90 10.57
C PHE A 556 3.69 -17.94 10.12
N PHE A 557 4.15 -16.85 9.50
CA PHE A 557 5.51 -16.80 8.95
C PHE A 557 6.57 -16.29 9.93
N GLN A 558 6.24 -16.03 11.20
CA GLN A 558 7.22 -15.52 12.18
C GLN A 558 8.51 -16.37 12.29
N HIS A 559 8.40 -17.67 12.00
CA HIS A 559 9.50 -18.64 12.06
C HIS A 559 10.31 -18.77 10.75
N SER A 560 9.88 -18.08 9.69
CA SER A 560 10.57 -17.98 8.40
C SER A 560 10.97 -16.52 8.15
N PRO A 561 12.18 -16.10 8.56
CA PRO A 561 12.59 -14.69 8.51
C PRO A 561 12.47 -14.07 7.10
N GLU A 562 12.76 -14.87 6.08
CA GLU A 562 12.67 -14.49 4.67
C GLU A 562 11.23 -14.22 4.25
N MET A 563 10.33 -15.21 4.40
CA MET A 563 8.90 -15.05 4.07
C MET A 563 8.23 -13.97 4.93
N HIS A 564 8.58 -13.88 6.22
CA HIS A 564 8.03 -12.86 7.11
C HIS A 564 8.39 -11.45 6.66
N SER A 565 9.64 -11.24 6.21
CA SER A 565 10.09 -9.96 5.68
C SER A 565 9.38 -9.64 4.35
N TYR A 566 9.22 -10.64 3.49
CA TYR A 566 8.50 -10.52 2.22
C TYR A 566 7.02 -10.14 2.43
N ILE A 567 6.35 -10.78 3.39
CA ILE A 567 4.95 -10.50 3.74
C ILE A 567 4.79 -9.12 4.38
N LYS A 568 5.70 -8.73 5.30
CA LYS A 568 5.68 -7.39 5.89
C LYS A 568 5.78 -6.30 4.83
N TRP A 569 6.67 -6.48 3.85
CA TRP A 569 6.79 -5.58 2.71
C TRP A 569 5.51 -5.54 1.89
N ALA A 570 4.95 -6.70 1.53
CA ALA A 570 3.74 -6.79 0.73
C ALA A 570 2.54 -6.09 1.39
N LEU A 571 2.32 -6.36 2.67
CA LEU A 571 1.23 -5.76 3.45
C LEU A 571 1.41 -4.26 3.66
N HIS A 572 2.64 -3.76 3.68
CA HIS A 572 2.90 -2.33 3.74
C HIS A 572 2.43 -1.63 2.46
N ILE A 573 2.76 -2.18 1.29
CA ILE A 573 2.32 -1.65 -0.01
C ILE A 573 0.78 -1.69 -0.10
N VAL A 574 0.17 -2.85 0.16
CA VAL A 574 -1.28 -3.05 0.08
C VAL A 574 -2.07 -2.14 1.04
N ARG A 575 -1.50 -1.74 2.18
CA ARG A 575 -2.15 -0.85 3.15
C ARG A 575 -2.03 0.64 2.80
N ASN A 576 -1.00 1.02 2.05
CA ASN A 576 -0.76 2.42 1.69
C ASN A 576 -1.59 2.85 0.46
N GLU A 577 -2.08 1.92 -0.36
CA GLU A 577 -2.84 2.24 -1.59
C GLU A 577 -4.38 2.22 -1.47
N VAL A 578 -4.94 1.78 -0.33
CA VAL A 578 -6.41 1.69 -0.12
C VAL A 578 -6.95 2.78 0.81
N LYS A 579 -6.08 3.66 1.29
CA LYS A 579 -6.48 4.89 1.97
C LYS A 579 -6.45 6.04 0.99
#